data_AF-A0A925M9V6-F1
#
_entry.id   AF-A0A925M9V6-F1
#
_cell.length_a   1.000
_cell.length_b   1.000
_cell.length_c   1.000
_cell.angle_alpha   90.00
_cell.angle_beta   90.00
_cell.angle_gamma   90.00
#
_symmetry.space_group_name_H-M   'P 1'
#
loop_
_entity.id
_entity.type
_entity.pdbx_description
1 polymer ?
#
loop_
_entity_poly.entity_id
_entity_poly.type
_entity_poly.pdbx_seq_one_letter_code
_entity_poly.pdbx_strand_id
1 'polypeptide(L)'
;AVTLTDATTGVPLARYSAITDLTDPEYLVYARDDGRPLMSPLGDTFPHPSGVPDGHVPPFETQSSHRQSEVAVAGSAPWVYPGGNQTDGNHVLAFFNSVTAADGRVAEFSDVPPPEQDNPPDDLGNDFLTRATDDRFAFAYDPTATRREYFQNAFLTDPAAVIPPPDRNNVALNAKIVQGFYSANWLHEFFYRAGFDEVAGNAQQSNFGRGGAACDPLLVHTSFWTTFMFPTLDGESPALSMGLNNRSESLRDSTMDFSVFAHEWGHYLVGRLAGTTVDTMSNLQGLTLHEAVADFVGVLVNLDGDDDLNGAFAIGAYTNLDYIERRSVLPPEEHGSDAMYYGIRRYPYSMNLAKNPLTFRHLAEPPPAELPYYNWKGRGPLLSEEHTAGEIFTQALFQCFGRIVAAHPGEPFEGLRTRMAEYVVAGLAAFPDRPSLLEARDAFLEVIRLSDVVDHAACRGGFAARGMGADAVGPDGEFGANVVDTRAVYDPADVQESFVDADAAPSVAR
;
A
#
# COMPACT_ATOMS: atom_id res chain seq x y z
N ALA A 1 16.19 -15.71 -33.54
CA ALA A 1 16.55 -16.99 -32.91
C ALA A 1 18.01 -17.32 -33.23
N VAL A 2 18.82 -17.60 -32.21
CA VAL A 2 20.21 -18.08 -32.36
C VAL A 2 20.20 -19.59 -32.16
N THR A 3 20.66 -20.33 -33.16
CA THR A 3 20.83 -21.79 -33.05
C THR A 3 22.27 -22.05 -32.66
N LEU A 4 22.52 -22.59 -31.46
CA LEU A 4 23.82 -23.16 -31.12
C LEU A 4 23.94 -24.48 -31.85
N THR A 5 24.95 -24.61 -32.71
CA THR A 5 25.31 -25.86 -33.37
C THR A 5 26.62 -26.38 -32.81
N ASP A 6 26.68 -27.69 -32.63
CA ASP A 6 27.92 -28.38 -32.28
C ASP A 6 28.98 -28.08 -33.34
N ALA A 7 30.12 -27.52 -32.92
CA ALA A 7 31.15 -27.03 -33.82
C ALA A 7 31.84 -28.14 -34.64
N THR A 8 31.68 -29.41 -34.25
CA THR A 8 32.33 -30.56 -34.88
C THR A 8 31.38 -31.32 -35.80
N THR A 9 30.10 -31.39 -35.44
CA THR A 9 29.09 -32.22 -36.12
C THR A 9 28.03 -31.41 -36.86
N GLY A 10 27.91 -30.11 -36.60
CA GLY A 10 26.90 -29.23 -37.19
C GLY A 10 25.47 -29.49 -36.71
N VAL A 11 25.29 -30.37 -35.71
CA VAL A 11 23.99 -30.71 -35.14
C VAL A 11 23.50 -29.56 -34.25
N PRO A 12 22.23 -29.12 -34.37
CA PRO A 12 21.65 -28.12 -33.47
C PRO A 12 21.63 -28.66 -32.03
N LEU A 13 22.33 -27.98 -31.12
CA LEU A 13 22.38 -28.31 -29.70
C LEU A 13 21.26 -27.61 -28.92
N ALA A 14 20.94 -26.37 -29.29
CA ALA A 14 19.85 -25.59 -28.69
C ALA A 14 19.40 -24.47 -29.63
N ARG A 15 18.12 -24.12 -29.56
CA ARG A 15 17.54 -22.99 -30.29
C ARG A 15 17.10 -21.94 -29.27
N TYR A 16 17.84 -20.85 -29.17
CA TYR A 16 17.44 -19.71 -28.35
C TYR A 16 16.56 -18.81 -29.21
N SER A 17 15.40 -18.39 -28.68
CA SER A 17 14.75 -17.20 -29.23
C SER A 17 15.76 -16.04 -29.18
N ALA A 18 15.69 -15.11 -30.13
CA ALA A 18 16.58 -13.95 -30.04
C ALA A 18 16.38 -13.30 -28.67
N ILE A 19 17.48 -12.90 -28.03
CA ILE A 19 17.43 -12.02 -26.86
C ILE A 19 16.69 -10.77 -27.35
N THR A 20 15.40 -10.68 -27.08
CA THR A 20 14.66 -9.43 -27.24
C THR A 20 15.25 -8.54 -26.18
N ASP A 21 16.10 -7.61 -26.60
CA ASP A 21 16.51 -6.53 -25.72
C ASP A 21 15.26 -5.70 -25.45
N LEU A 22 14.65 -5.88 -24.27
CA LEU A 22 13.47 -5.14 -23.84
C LEU A 22 13.93 -3.75 -23.40
N THR A 23 14.32 -2.90 -24.36
CA THR A 23 14.75 -1.54 -24.04
C THR A 23 13.61 -0.66 -23.52
N ASP A 24 12.36 -1.01 -23.84
CA ASP A 24 11.14 -0.33 -23.41
C ASP A 24 9.93 -1.28 -23.59
N PRO A 25 9.81 -2.32 -22.74
CA PRO A 25 8.75 -3.31 -22.88
C PRO A 25 7.37 -2.71 -22.67
N GLU A 26 6.37 -3.32 -23.31
CA GLU A 26 4.97 -2.95 -23.11
C GLU A 26 4.34 -3.83 -22.01
N TYR A 27 3.61 -3.21 -21.09
CA TYR A 27 2.90 -3.84 -19.98
C TYR A 27 1.38 -3.72 -20.21
N LEU A 28 0.66 -4.85 -20.18
CA LEU A 28 -0.80 -4.83 -20.14
C LEU A 28 -1.26 -4.84 -18.68
N VAL A 29 -1.73 -3.69 -18.19
CA VAL A 29 -2.03 -3.45 -16.76
C VAL A 29 -3.28 -2.60 -16.59
N TYR A 30 -3.80 -2.51 -15.37
CA TYR A 30 -4.82 -1.52 -15.01
C TYR A 30 -4.11 -0.21 -14.66
N ALA A 31 -4.01 0.70 -15.62
CA ALA A 31 -3.40 2.02 -15.44
C ALA A 31 -4.15 3.09 -16.23
N ARG A 32 -4.09 4.33 -15.70
CA ARG A 32 -4.60 5.55 -16.32
C ARG A 32 -3.71 5.95 -17.50
N ASP A 33 -4.18 6.90 -18.31
CA ASP A 33 -3.48 7.37 -19.52
C ASP A 33 -2.08 7.94 -19.25
N ASP A 34 -1.80 8.43 -18.04
CA ASP A 34 -0.49 8.94 -17.61
C ASP A 34 0.47 7.84 -17.08
N GLY A 35 0.02 6.58 -17.11
CA GLY A 35 0.73 5.43 -16.59
C GLY A 35 0.56 5.22 -15.08
N ARG A 36 -0.21 6.04 -14.36
CA ARG A 36 -0.50 5.80 -12.93
C ARG A 36 -1.43 4.58 -12.78
N PRO A 37 -1.12 3.59 -11.92
CA PRO A 37 -1.99 2.44 -11.73
C PRO A 37 -3.41 2.87 -11.33
N LEU A 38 -4.43 2.27 -11.96
CA LEU A 38 -5.81 2.42 -11.52
C LEU A 38 -5.98 1.81 -10.14
N MET A 39 -6.97 2.26 -9.38
CA MET A 39 -7.21 1.72 -8.03
C MET A 39 -7.41 0.20 -8.05
N SER A 40 -8.09 -0.33 -9.06
CA SER A 40 -8.33 -1.77 -9.22
C SER A 40 -8.94 -2.07 -10.60
N PRO A 41 -9.30 -3.33 -10.92
CA PRO A 41 -10.14 -3.66 -12.06
C PRO A 41 -11.51 -2.96 -12.09
N LEU A 42 -11.95 -2.33 -11.00
CA LEU A 42 -13.17 -1.51 -10.95
C LEU A 42 -12.95 -0.05 -11.41
N GLY A 43 -11.75 0.27 -11.91
CA GLY A 43 -11.37 1.62 -12.29
C GLY A 43 -11.07 2.50 -11.09
N ASP A 44 -11.28 3.80 -11.25
CA ASP A 44 -11.16 4.78 -10.17
C ASP A 44 -12.44 4.85 -9.35
N THR A 45 -12.29 4.49 -8.07
CA THR A 45 -13.41 4.41 -7.12
C THR A 45 -13.35 5.54 -6.10
N PHE A 46 -12.47 6.52 -6.32
CA PHE A 46 -12.29 7.72 -5.54
C PHE A 46 -12.88 8.95 -6.24
N PRO A 47 -13.52 9.84 -5.47
CA PRO A 47 -14.30 9.51 -4.27
C PRO A 47 -15.47 8.56 -4.62
N HIS A 48 -16.07 7.93 -3.59
CA HIS A 48 -17.31 7.17 -3.78
C HIS A 48 -18.39 8.05 -4.47
N PRO A 49 -19.00 7.64 -5.60
CA PRO A 49 -19.78 8.52 -6.46
C PRO A 49 -20.95 9.25 -5.80
N SER A 50 -21.67 8.57 -4.90
CA SER A 50 -22.80 9.16 -4.17
C SER A 50 -22.40 9.75 -2.81
N GLY A 51 -21.19 9.43 -2.33
CA GLY A 51 -20.76 9.72 -0.98
C GLY A 51 -21.64 9.13 0.13
N VAL A 52 -22.47 8.13 -0.13
CA VAL A 52 -23.25 7.41 0.89
C VAL A 52 -23.14 5.91 0.67
N PRO A 53 -23.33 5.08 1.70
CA PRO A 53 -23.30 3.63 1.52
C PRO A 53 -24.60 3.13 0.87
N ASP A 54 -24.65 3.17 -0.47
CA ASP A 54 -25.80 2.78 -1.30
C ASP A 54 -25.62 1.45 -2.05
N GLY A 55 -24.50 0.75 -1.84
CA GLY A 55 -24.15 -0.51 -2.49
C GLY A 55 -23.76 -0.35 -3.96
N HIS A 56 -23.39 0.85 -4.41
CA HIS A 56 -22.92 1.09 -5.76
C HIS A 56 -21.65 0.28 -6.05
N VAL A 57 -21.64 -0.46 -7.16
CA VAL A 57 -20.45 -1.16 -7.68
C VAL A 57 -20.32 -0.80 -9.16
N PRO A 58 -19.21 -0.18 -9.59
CA PRO A 58 -19.00 0.12 -11.01
C PRO A 58 -18.74 -1.16 -11.81
N PRO A 59 -18.91 -1.12 -13.15
CA PRO A 59 -18.48 -2.23 -14.01
C PRO A 59 -16.97 -2.40 -13.96
N PHE A 60 -16.48 -3.57 -14.37
CA PHE A 60 -15.03 -3.77 -14.55
C PHE A 60 -14.51 -2.99 -15.74
N GLU A 61 -13.36 -2.37 -15.56
CA GLU A 61 -12.56 -1.76 -16.60
C GLU A 61 -11.73 -2.81 -17.35
N THR A 62 -11.20 -2.42 -18.50
CA THR A 62 -10.24 -3.24 -19.26
C THR A 62 -8.82 -2.79 -19.01
N GLN A 63 -7.87 -3.73 -18.98
CA GLN A 63 -6.45 -3.37 -18.98
C GLN A 63 -6.08 -2.55 -20.22
N SER A 64 -5.12 -1.66 -20.04
CA SER A 64 -4.52 -0.82 -21.07
C SER A 64 -3.03 -1.16 -21.21
N SER A 65 -2.50 -0.97 -22.42
CA SER A 65 -1.09 -1.19 -22.73
C SER A 65 -0.29 0.09 -22.45
N HIS A 66 0.79 -0.04 -21.69
CA HIS A 66 1.69 1.07 -21.35
C HIS A 66 3.14 0.66 -21.55
N ARG A 67 3.95 1.52 -22.16
CA ARG A 67 5.42 1.41 -22.11
C ARG A 67 5.97 2.23 -20.97
N GLN A 68 7.12 1.84 -20.44
CA GLN A 68 7.78 2.63 -19.38
C GLN A 68 8.01 4.07 -19.85
N SER A 69 8.41 4.27 -21.11
CA SER A 69 8.65 5.59 -21.69
C SER A 69 7.41 6.50 -21.74
N GLU A 70 6.20 5.94 -21.58
CA GLU A 70 4.92 6.66 -21.59
C GLU A 70 4.46 7.03 -20.17
N VAL A 71 5.04 6.41 -19.13
CA VAL A 71 4.70 6.65 -17.73
C VAL A 71 5.27 7.99 -17.27
N ALA A 72 4.40 8.91 -16.85
CA ALA A 72 4.78 10.29 -16.53
C ALA A 72 5.85 10.41 -15.42
N VAL A 73 5.83 9.49 -14.47
CA VAL A 73 6.79 9.46 -13.35
C VAL A 73 8.06 8.67 -13.64
N ALA A 74 8.10 7.85 -14.70
CA ALA A 74 9.23 6.97 -14.94
C ALA A 74 10.52 7.77 -15.23
N GLY A 75 11.61 7.35 -14.59
CA GLY A 75 12.96 7.76 -14.89
C GLY A 75 13.52 7.08 -16.15
N SER A 76 14.78 7.40 -16.46
CA SER A 76 15.47 6.82 -17.62
C SER A 76 16.07 5.44 -17.37
N ALA A 77 16.09 4.97 -16.12
CA ALA A 77 16.61 3.66 -15.76
C ALA A 77 15.58 2.59 -16.15
N PRO A 78 15.93 1.57 -16.94
CA PRO A 78 14.96 0.58 -17.39
C PRO A 78 14.47 -0.25 -16.20
N TRP A 79 13.16 -0.51 -16.14
CA TRP A 79 12.56 -1.32 -15.08
C TRP A 79 12.99 -2.79 -15.16
N VAL A 80 13.23 -3.31 -16.35
CA VAL A 80 13.82 -4.64 -16.58
C VAL A 80 15.31 -4.47 -16.92
N TYR A 81 16.17 -5.39 -16.48
CA TYR A 81 17.59 -5.33 -16.83
C TYR A 81 17.80 -5.30 -18.36
N PRO A 82 18.81 -4.57 -18.87
CA PRO A 82 19.20 -4.63 -20.27
C PRO A 82 19.49 -6.06 -20.72
N GLY A 83 18.88 -6.51 -21.82
CA GLY A 83 18.93 -7.91 -22.28
C GLY A 83 18.14 -8.92 -21.43
N GLY A 84 17.49 -8.48 -20.36
CA GLY A 84 16.54 -9.24 -19.55
C GLY A 84 15.18 -9.36 -20.24
N ASN A 85 14.39 -10.35 -19.80
CA ASN A 85 13.04 -10.55 -20.33
C ASN A 85 12.06 -11.12 -19.31
N GLN A 86 12.34 -10.89 -18.02
CA GLN A 86 11.46 -11.30 -16.94
C GLN A 86 11.12 -10.10 -16.06
N THR A 87 10.26 -10.30 -15.07
CA THR A 87 9.92 -9.30 -14.06
C THR A 87 11.04 -9.15 -13.01
N ASP A 88 12.27 -9.00 -13.50
CA ASP A 88 13.52 -8.85 -12.77
C ASP A 88 14.22 -7.52 -13.14
N GLY A 89 14.25 -6.61 -12.17
CA GLY A 89 14.70 -5.24 -12.36
C GLY A 89 15.75 -4.78 -11.35
N ASN A 90 16.24 -3.55 -11.53
CA ASN A 90 17.12 -2.91 -10.56
C ASN A 90 16.37 -2.60 -9.25
N HIS A 91 15.12 -2.17 -9.32
CA HIS A 91 14.34 -1.72 -8.15
C HIS A 91 13.47 -2.83 -7.59
N VAL A 92 12.91 -3.68 -8.47
CA VAL A 92 11.84 -4.62 -8.12
C VAL A 92 12.17 -6.00 -8.68
N LEU A 93 11.91 -7.02 -7.86
CA LEU A 93 11.87 -8.42 -8.27
C LEU A 93 10.47 -8.96 -7.94
N ALA A 94 9.61 -9.11 -8.96
CA ALA A 94 8.22 -9.55 -8.76
C ALA A 94 8.00 -10.96 -9.29
N PHE A 95 7.49 -11.85 -8.46
CA PHE A 95 7.32 -13.27 -8.80
C PHE A 95 6.11 -13.89 -8.12
N PHE A 96 5.70 -15.07 -8.62
CA PHE A 96 4.83 -15.95 -7.86
C PHE A 96 5.70 -16.73 -6.87
N ASN A 97 5.40 -16.57 -5.59
CA ASN A 97 6.05 -17.32 -4.52
C ASN A 97 5.14 -18.50 -4.15
N SER A 98 5.56 -19.71 -4.47
CA SER A 98 4.72 -20.91 -4.29
C SER A 98 4.57 -21.32 -2.83
N VAL A 99 5.50 -20.84 -1.98
CA VAL A 99 5.81 -21.25 -0.61
C VAL A 99 5.14 -22.56 -0.24
N THR A 100 5.81 -23.66 -0.60
CA THR A 100 5.38 -25.00 -0.23
C THR A 100 6.09 -25.41 1.06
N ALA A 101 5.32 -25.69 2.12
CA ALA A 101 5.88 -26.26 3.34
C ALA A 101 6.54 -27.62 3.06
N ALA A 102 7.41 -28.08 3.97
CA ALA A 102 8.20 -29.30 3.78
C ALA A 102 7.37 -30.59 3.52
N ASP A 103 6.07 -30.59 3.85
CA ASP A 103 5.13 -31.68 3.60
C ASP A 103 4.31 -31.51 2.30
N GLY A 104 4.58 -30.48 1.50
CA GLY A 104 4.00 -30.24 0.18
C GLY A 104 2.67 -29.48 0.17
N ARG A 105 2.17 -28.99 1.31
CA ARG A 105 1.06 -28.01 1.35
C ARG A 105 1.59 -26.59 1.10
N VAL A 106 0.75 -25.66 0.66
CA VAL A 106 1.14 -24.22 0.71
C VAL A 106 1.26 -23.82 2.17
N ALA A 107 2.37 -23.17 2.50
CA ALA A 107 2.67 -22.73 3.84
C ALA A 107 1.71 -21.59 4.25
N GLU A 108 1.16 -21.67 5.46
CA GLU A 108 0.56 -20.50 6.09
C GLU A 108 1.67 -19.53 6.52
N PHE A 109 1.35 -18.27 6.83
CA PHE A 109 2.31 -17.27 7.30
C PHE A 109 3.21 -17.79 8.45
N SER A 110 2.67 -18.64 9.34
CA SER A 110 3.41 -19.27 10.45
C SER A 110 4.31 -20.45 10.05
N ASP A 111 4.11 -21.03 8.87
CA ASP A 111 4.86 -22.17 8.35
C ASP A 111 6.10 -21.74 7.53
N VAL A 112 6.26 -20.44 7.27
CA VAL A 112 7.39 -19.88 6.51
C VAL A 112 8.45 -19.39 7.48
N PRO A 113 9.51 -20.17 7.75
CA PRO A 113 10.58 -19.69 8.61
C PRO A 113 11.34 -18.55 7.90
N PRO A 114 11.66 -17.46 8.60
CA PRO A 114 12.70 -16.53 8.14
C PRO A 114 14.00 -17.35 7.91
N PRO A 115 14.65 -17.31 6.73
CA PRO A 115 14.64 -16.23 5.74
C PRO A 115 14.07 -16.63 4.36
N GLU A 116 13.11 -17.57 4.28
CA GLU A 116 12.51 -17.92 2.97
C GLU A 116 11.66 -16.77 2.38
N GLN A 117 11.41 -15.71 3.16
CA GLN A 117 10.76 -14.45 2.78
C GLN A 117 11.73 -13.42 2.20
N ASP A 118 13.05 -13.63 2.35
CA ASP A 118 14.14 -12.75 1.93
C ASP A 118 14.94 -13.33 0.75
N ASN A 119 14.58 -14.53 0.30
CA ASN A 119 15.30 -15.21 -0.76
C ASN A 119 14.76 -14.81 -2.14
N PRO A 120 15.65 -14.53 -3.12
CA PRO A 120 15.23 -14.45 -4.52
C PRO A 120 14.60 -15.79 -4.96
N PRO A 121 13.75 -15.79 -6.01
CA PRO A 121 12.96 -16.95 -6.40
C PRO A 121 13.83 -18.21 -6.54
N ASP A 122 13.43 -19.29 -5.87
CA ASP A 122 14.11 -20.59 -5.96
C ASP A 122 13.28 -21.55 -6.85
N ASP A 123 13.90 -22.03 -7.93
CA ASP A 123 13.30 -23.01 -8.83
C ASP A 123 12.96 -24.33 -8.10
N LEU A 124 13.60 -24.65 -6.96
CA LEU A 124 13.25 -25.80 -6.12
C LEU A 124 11.87 -25.65 -5.45
N GLY A 125 11.41 -24.41 -5.23
CA GLY A 125 10.07 -24.09 -4.75
C GLY A 125 9.01 -24.10 -5.85
N ASN A 126 9.36 -24.11 -7.13
CA ASN A 126 8.47 -23.75 -8.25
C ASN A 126 8.03 -22.28 -8.23
N ASP A 127 8.83 -21.40 -7.63
CA ASP A 127 8.68 -19.96 -7.81
C ASP A 127 8.94 -19.61 -9.26
N PHE A 128 8.28 -18.55 -9.75
CA PHE A 128 8.58 -18.08 -11.09
C PHE A 128 8.34 -16.59 -11.29
N LEU A 129 9.28 -16.00 -12.03
CA LEU A 129 9.15 -14.69 -12.65
C LEU A 129 8.31 -14.83 -13.93
N THR A 130 7.49 -13.82 -14.23
CA THR A 130 6.82 -13.76 -15.52
C THR A 130 7.84 -13.46 -16.61
N ARG A 131 7.74 -14.16 -17.74
CA ARG A 131 8.57 -13.94 -18.92
C ARG A 131 7.77 -13.20 -19.99
N ALA A 132 8.37 -12.18 -20.60
CA ALA A 132 7.77 -11.47 -21.72
C ALA A 132 7.60 -12.39 -22.93
N THR A 133 6.54 -12.15 -23.70
CA THR A 133 6.38 -12.72 -25.05
C THR A 133 6.69 -11.61 -26.05
N ASP A 134 7.68 -11.82 -26.91
CA ASP A 134 8.26 -10.79 -27.78
C ASP A 134 8.76 -9.58 -26.96
N ASP A 135 8.18 -8.40 -27.15
CA ASP A 135 8.49 -7.16 -26.41
C ASP A 135 7.44 -6.82 -25.32
N ARG A 136 6.59 -7.77 -24.94
CA ARG A 136 5.38 -7.49 -24.15
C ARG A 136 5.19 -8.41 -22.95
N PHE A 137 4.85 -7.80 -21.82
CA PHE A 137 4.24 -8.43 -20.66
C PHE A 137 2.72 -8.28 -20.74
N ALA A 138 2.10 -9.06 -21.63
CA ALA A 138 0.68 -8.92 -21.98
C ALA A 138 -0.14 -10.16 -21.60
N PHE A 139 -0.74 -10.13 -20.41
CA PHE A 139 -1.59 -11.20 -19.89
C PHE A 139 -2.96 -10.65 -19.50
N ALA A 140 -4.01 -11.08 -20.21
CA ALA A 140 -5.37 -10.59 -20.01
C ALA A 140 -5.99 -11.19 -18.74
N TYR A 141 -6.21 -10.35 -17.74
CA TYR A 141 -6.82 -10.72 -16.46
C TYR A 141 -8.34 -10.75 -16.58
N ASP A 142 -8.97 -11.81 -16.06
CA ASP A 142 -10.44 -11.93 -15.96
C ASP A 142 -10.89 -11.69 -14.50
N PRO A 143 -11.33 -10.48 -14.13
CA PRO A 143 -11.75 -10.16 -12.76
C PRO A 143 -13.07 -10.84 -12.35
N THR A 144 -13.73 -11.56 -13.25
CA THR A 144 -14.95 -12.33 -12.95
C THR A 144 -14.67 -13.79 -12.56
N ALA A 145 -13.45 -14.27 -12.81
CA ALA A 145 -13.07 -15.66 -12.63
C ALA A 145 -12.25 -15.93 -11.36
N THR A 146 -12.15 -14.97 -10.44
CA THR A 146 -11.23 -15.00 -9.29
C THR A 146 -11.29 -16.30 -8.51
N ARG A 147 -12.47 -16.79 -8.11
CA ARG A 147 -12.65 -18.07 -7.38
C ARG A 147 -12.09 -19.32 -8.08
N ARG A 148 -11.81 -19.25 -9.39
CA ARG A 148 -11.26 -20.36 -10.19
C ARG A 148 -9.77 -20.20 -10.47
N GLU A 149 -9.16 -19.13 -10.00
CA GLU A 149 -7.73 -18.93 -10.08
C GLU A 149 -7.00 -19.98 -9.25
N TYR A 150 -5.72 -20.19 -9.60
CA TYR A 150 -4.86 -21.18 -8.98
C TYR A 150 -4.84 -21.02 -7.44
N PHE A 151 -4.76 -22.14 -6.71
CA PHE A 151 -4.85 -22.37 -5.24
C PHE A 151 -6.01 -21.74 -4.43
N GLN A 152 -6.74 -20.74 -4.93
CA GLN A 152 -7.75 -20.02 -4.12
C GLN A 152 -8.87 -20.94 -3.58
N ASN A 153 -9.28 -21.92 -4.37
CA ASN A 153 -10.43 -22.77 -4.04
C ASN A 153 -10.06 -23.98 -3.16
N ALA A 154 -8.87 -24.55 -3.35
CA ALA A 154 -8.47 -25.78 -2.67
C ALA A 154 -8.34 -25.61 -1.15
N PHE A 155 -7.72 -24.50 -0.70
CA PHE A 155 -7.48 -24.23 0.72
C PHE A 155 -8.73 -23.95 1.54
N LEU A 156 -9.72 -23.26 0.97
CA LEU A 156 -10.97 -23.00 1.69
C LEU A 156 -11.79 -24.27 1.93
N THR A 157 -11.58 -25.28 1.08
CA THR A 157 -12.33 -26.54 1.14
C THR A 157 -11.60 -27.62 1.94
N ASP A 158 -10.27 -27.64 1.90
CA ASP A 158 -9.44 -28.58 2.62
C ASP A 158 -8.05 -27.97 2.90
N PRO A 159 -7.78 -27.49 4.13
CA PRO A 159 -6.47 -26.97 4.53
C PRO A 159 -5.33 -28.00 4.42
N ALA A 160 -5.65 -29.31 4.32
CA ALA A 160 -4.67 -30.37 4.11
C ALA A 160 -4.45 -30.71 2.63
N ALA A 161 -5.09 -29.98 1.70
CA ALA A 161 -4.94 -30.22 0.27
C ALA A 161 -3.50 -29.95 -0.19
N VAL A 162 -2.89 -30.96 -0.80
CA VAL A 162 -1.64 -30.81 -1.55
C VAL A 162 -1.97 -30.09 -2.85
N ILE A 163 -1.37 -28.92 -3.06
CA ILE A 163 -1.61 -28.13 -4.26
C ILE A 163 -0.53 -28.49 -5.30
N PRO A 164 -0.93 -28.88 -6.53
CA PRO A 164 0.04 -29.18 -7.57
C PRO A 164 0.82 -27.92 -7.93
N PRO A 165 2.10 -28.00 -8.32
CA PRO A 165 2.89 -26.83 -8.71
C PRO A 165 2.18 -25.91 -9.71
N PRO A 166 2.40 -24.59 -9.66
CA PRO A 166 1.77 -23.66 -10.58
C PRO A 166 2.18 -23.94 -12.03
N ASP A 167 1.24 -23.80 -12.96
CA ASP A 167 1.58 -23.68 -14.38
C ASP A 167 2.17 -22.30 -14.63
N ARG A 168 3.44 -22.24 -15.08
CA ARG A 168 4.13 -20.98 -15.42
C ARG A 168 3.44 -20.21 -16.55
N ASN A 169 2.54 -20.85 -17.33
CA ASN A 169 1.73 -20.22 -18.36
C ASN A 169 0.34 -19.77 -17.84
N ASN A 170 0.07 -19.88 -16.54
CA ASN A 170 -1.20 -19.42 -15.98
C ASN A 170 -1.37 -17.92 -16.20
N VAL A 171 -2.37 -17.54 -17.00
CA VAL A 171 -2.58 -16.14 -17.41
C VAL A 171 -2.88 -15.24 -16.22
N ALA A 172 -3.66 -15.71 -15.24
CA ALA A 172 -4.03 -14.91 -14.07
C ALA A 172 -2.83 -14.65 -13.15
N LEU A 173 -1.98 -15.67 -12.90
CA LEU A 173 -0.75 -15.48 -12.11
C LEU A 173 0.20 -14.51 -12.80
N ASN A 174 0.44 -14.68 -14.10
CA ASN A 174 1.32 -13.77 -14.85
C ASN A 174 0.77 -12.34 -14.90
N ALA A 175 -0.55 -12.15 -15.06
CA ALA A 175 -1.15 -10.82 -15.02
C ALA A 175 -0.94 -10.12 -13.67
N LYS A 176 -1.06 -10.85 -12.55
CA LYS A 176 -0.81 -10.32 -11.20
C LYS A 176 0.66 -9.99 -10.97
N ILE A 177 1.58 -10.88 -11.35
CA ILE A 177 3.03 -10.62 -11.26
C ILE A 177 3.36 -9.33 -12.03
N VAL A 178 2.84 -9.18 -13.25
CA VAL A 178 3.06 -7.98 -14.09
C VAL A 178 2.44 -6.73 -13.46
N GLN A 179 1.21 -6.81 -12.93
CA GLN A 179 0.58 -5.70 -12.23
C GLN A 179 1.39 -5.29 -10.99
N GLY A 180 1.84 -6.23 -10.17
CA GLY A 180 2.66 -5.98 -8.99
C GLY A 180 4.02 -5.36 -9.34
N PHE A 181 4.69 -5.87 -10.38
CA PHE A 181 5.93 -5.31 -10.91
C PHE A 181 5.75 -3.86 -11.37
N TYR A 182 4.69 -3.59 -12.12
CA TYR A 182 4.36 -2.27 -12.63
C TYR A 182 4.04 -1.29 -11.49
N SER A 183 3.17 -1.68 -10.56
CA SER A 183 2.77 -0.86 -9.42
C SER A 183 3.95 -0.52 -8.50
N ALA A 184 4.83 -1.49 -8.21
CA ALA A 184 6.01 -1.27 -7.39
C ALA A 184 7.03 -0.33 -8.05
N ASN A 185 7.29 -0.50 -9.35
CA ASN A 185 8.18 0.43 -10.06
C ASN A 185 7.57 1.84 -10.15
N TRP A 186 6.26 1.96 -10.40
CA TRP A 186 5.60 3.27 -10.39
C TRP A 186 5.74 3.98 -9.04
N LEU A 187 5.52 3.26 -7.93
CA LEU A 187 5.67 3.80 -6.57
C LEU A 187 7.12 4.19 -6.27
N HIS A 188 8.10 3.36 -6.67
CA HIS A 188 9.52 3.69 -6.56
C HIS A 188 9.82 5.01 -7.27
N GLU A 189 9.43 5.16 -8.53
CA GLU A 189 9.73 6.36 -9.33
C GLU A 189 9.03 7.61 -8.77
N PHE A 190 7.79 7.47 -8.30
CA PHE A 190 7.03 8.56 -7.67
C PHE A 190 7.72 9.06 -6.39
N PHE A 191 8.09 8.16 -5.48
CA PHE A 191 8.74 8.54 -4.23
C PHE A 191 10.22 8.88 -4.38
N TYR A 192 10.91 8.36 -5.41
CA TYR A 192 12.26 8.79 -5.78
C TYR A 192 12.30 10.29 -6.06
N ARG A 193 11.32 10.79 -6.84
CA ARG A 193 11.15 12.22 -7.11
C ARG A 193 10.83 13.03 -5.86
N ALA A 194 10.18 12.40 -4.88
CA ALA A 194 9.88 13.00 -3.58
C ALA A 194 11.05 12.96 -2.57
N GLY A 195 12.22 12.47 -2.98
CA GLY A 195 13.42 12.43 -2.15
C GLY A 195 13.69 11.11 -1.43
N PHE A 196 12.91 10.05 -1.70
CA PHE A 196 13.24 8.70 -1.26
C PHE A 196 14.23 8.06 -2.25
N ASP A 197 15.44 8.60 -2.25
CA ASP A 197 16.55 8.22 -3.10
C ASP A 197 17.47 7.18 -2.44
N GLU A 198 18.63 6.93 -3.03
CA GLU A 198 19.60 5.98 -2.50
C GLU A 198 20.09 6.33 -1.09
N VAL A 199 20.33 7.61 -0.81
CA VAL A 199 20.82 8.04 0.51
C VAL A 199 19.74 7.91 1.56
N ALA A 200 18.48 8.10 1.15
CA ALA A 200 17.31 7.87 1.98
C ALA A 200 16.97 6.37 2.18
N GLY A 201 17.75 5.47 1.58
CA GLY A 201 17.59 4.03 1.73
C GLY A 201 16.47 3.45 0.87
N ASN A 202 16.35 3.89 -0.38
CA ASN A 202 15.48 3.20 -1.34
C ASN A 202 16.05 1.83 -1.75
N ALA A 203 15.19 0.96 -2.27
CA ALA A 203 15.48 -0.45 -2.53
C ALA A 203 16.00 -0.62 -3.96
N GLN A 204 17.29 -0.93 -4.12
CA GLN A 204 17.89 -1.11 -5.43
C GLN A 204 19.04 -2.12 -5.41
N GLN A 205 19.09 -2.97 -6.43
CA GLN A 205 20.22 -3.87 -6.65
C GLN A 205 21.53 -3.09 -6.85
N SER A 206 21.48 -1.94 -7.53
CA SER A 206 22.61 -1.04 -7.73
C SER A 206 22.19 0.41 -7.52
N ASN A 207 22.94 1.12 -6.67
CA ASN A 207 22.82 2.56 -6.43
C ASN A 207 23.66 3.41 -7.38
N PHE A 208 24.38 2.80 -8.33
CA PHE A 208 25.22 3.48 -9.31
C PHE A 208 26.24 4.48 -8.70
N GLY A 209 26.66 4.22 -7.45
CA GLY A 209 27.58 5.08 -6.70
C GLY A 209 26.95 6.36 -6.14
N ARG A 210 25.61 6.46 -6.05
CA ARG A 210 24.91 7.65 -5.54
C ARG A 210 24.79 7.73 -4.02
N GLY A 211 25.09 6.67 -3.29
CA GLY A 211 24.96 6.59 -1.83
C GLY A 211 24.17 5.35 -1.41
N GLY A 212 23.81 5.28 -0.13
CA GLY A 212 23.06 4.15 0.43
C GLY A 212 23.80 2.82 0.44
N ALA A 213 23.17 1.81 1.01
CA ALA A 213 23.49 0.42 0.75
C ALA A 213 22.67 -0.07 -0.46
N ALA A 214 23.30 -0.89 -1.30
CA ALA A 214 22.65 -1.49 -2.47
C ALA A 214 22.50 -3.00 -2.22
N CYS A 215 22.10 -3.73 -3.27
CA CYS A 215 21.83 -5.17 -3.24
C CYS A 215 20.56 -5.54 -2.49
N ASP A 216 19.58 -4.64 -2.50
CA ASP A 216 18.34 -4.76 -1.75
C ASP A 216 17.09 -4.41 -2.58
N PRO A 217 16.93 -4.95 -3.81
CA PRO A 217 15.71 -4.70 -4.58
C PRO A 217 14.48 -5.15 -3.79
N LEU A 218 13.35 -4.45 -3.98
CA LEU A 218 12.08 -4.81 -3.36
C LEU A 218 11.58 -6.14 -3.94
N LEU A 219 11.37 -7.13 -3.08
CA LEU A 219 10.74 -8.39 -3.45
C LEU A 219 9.23 -8.21 -3.43
N VAL A 220 8.55 -8.62 -4.50
CA VAL A 220 7.09 -8.59 -4.60
C VAL A 220 6.56 -9.99 -4.83
N HIS A 221 6.00 -10.60 -3.78
CA HIS A 221 5.33 -11.89 -3.85
C HIS A 221 3.88 -11.66 -4.23
N THR A 222 3.47 -12.18 -5.38
CA THR A 222 2.07 -12.09 -5.83
C THR A 222 1.36 -13.40 -5.64
N SER A 223 0.03 -13.35 -5.46
CA SER A 223 -0.77 -14.54 -5.20
C SER A 223 -0.26 -15.33 -3.99
N PHE A 224 -0.02 -14.58 -2.92
CA PHE A 224 0.33 -15.12 -1.61
C PHE A 224 -0.90 -15.45 -0.76
N TRP A 225 -0.72 -16.10 0.39
CA TRP A 225 -1.84 -16.42 1.30
C TRP A 225 -2.35 -15.18 2.05
N THR A 226 -1.44 -14.32 2.50
CA THR A 226 -1.76 -13.10 3.24
C THR A 226 -1.18 -11.89 2.54
N THR A 227 -1.73 -10.71 2.86
CA THR A 227 -1.16 -9.43 2.47
C THR A 227 -0.36 -8.89 3.66
N PHE A 228 0.93 -8.59 3.45
CA PHE A 228 1.84 -8.11 4.50
C PHE A 228 3.13 -7.52 3.90
N MET A 229 3.73 -6.56 4.60
CA MET A 229 5.06 -6.01 4.29
C MET A 229 6.09 -6.38 5.37
N PHE A 230 7.26 -6.85 4.92
CA PHE A 230 8.45 -7.04 5.75
C PHE A 230 9.45 -5.92 5.45
N PRO A 231 9.44 -4.83 6.22
CA PRO A 231 10.47 -3.81 6.09
C PRO A 231 11.78 -4.33 6.67
N THR A 232 12.88 -4.01 6.00
CA THR A 232 14.24 -4.36 6.37
C THR A 232 15.12 -3.11 6.41
N LEU A 233 16.29 -3.23 7.03
CA LEU A 233 17.29 -2.16 7.01
C LEU A 233 17.85 -1.97 5.58
N ASP A 234 18.45 -0.81 5.35
CA ASP A 234 19.12 -0.49 4.08
C ASP A 234 20.22 -1.53 3.75
N GLY A 235 20.21 -2.06 2.52
CA GLY A 235 21.11 -3.14 2.09
C GLY A 235 20.59 -4.56 2.29
N GLU A 236 19.41 -4.71 2.88
CA GLU A 236 18.65 -5.97 2.93
C GLU A 236 17.34 -5.81 2.17
N SER A 237 17.01 -6.72 1.25
CA SER A 237 15.80 -6.61 0.44
C SER A 237 14.54 -6.63 1.31
N PRO A 238 13.66 -5.61 1.21
CA PRO A 238 12.34 -5.67 1.81
C PRO A 238 11.43 -6.58 0.99
N ALA A 239 10.42 -7.16 1.61
CA ALA A 239 9.50 -8.08 0.95
C ALA A 239 8.04 -7.67 1.12
N LEU A 240 7.39 -7.38 0.00
CA LEU A 240 5.97 -7.05 -0.12
C LEU A 240 5.21 -8.30 -0.58
N SER A 241 4.42 -8.88 0.31
CA SER A 241 3.59 -10.04 -0.01
C SER A 241 2.16 -9.62 -0.24
N MET A 242 1.63 -9.87 -1.44
CA MET A 242 0.27 -9.57 -1.83
C MET A 242 -0.55 -10.85 -1.93
N GLY A 243 -1.58 -10.93 -1.09
CA GLY A 243 -2.37 -12.13 -0.97
C GLY A 243 -3.86 -11.96 -1.20
N LEU A 244 -4.55 -13.09 -1.13
CA LEU A 244 -5.99 -13.18 -1.27
C LEU A 244 -6.70 -12.63 -0.03
N ASN A 245 -7.83 -11.96 -0.23
CA ASN A 245 -8.75 -11.73 0.88
C ASN A 245 -9.57 -13.00 1.15
N ASN A 246 -9.07 -13.88 2.01
CA ASN A 246 -9.76 -15.10 2.43
C ASN A 246 -11.04 -14.87 3.25
N ARG A 247 -11.36 -13.61 3.56
CA ARG A 247 -12.61 -13.16 4.17
C ARG A 247 -13.53 -12.46 3.17
N SER A 248 -13.32 -12.68 1.87
CA SER A 248 -14.24 -12.25 0.82
C SER A 248 -14.80 -13.47 0.10
N GLU A 249 -15.98 -13.32 -0.47
CA GLU A 249 -16.61 -14.36 -1.26
C GLU A 249 -15.78 -14.63 -2.52
N SER A 250 -15.30 -13.58 -3.18
CA SER A 250 -14.55 -13.64 -4.43
C SER A 250 -13.10 -14.07 -4.28
N LEU A 251 -12.52 -13.98 -3.09
CA LEU A 251 -11.09 -14.26 -2.81
C LEU A 251 -10.16 -13.42 -3.69
N ARG A 252 -10.55 -12.17 -3.95
CA ARG A 252 -9.76 -11.26 -4.76
C ARG A 252 -8.35 -11.11 -4.21
N ASP A 253 -7.41 -11.11 -5.14
CA ASP A 253 -5.99 -10.93 -4.85
C ASP A 253 -5.70 -9.44 -4.69
N SER A 254 -5.10 -9.08 -3.57
CA SER A 254 -4.81 -7.69 -3.23
C SER A 254 -3.76 -7.08 -4.17
N THR A 255 -3.00 -7.87 -4.94
CA THR A 255 -2.11 -7.37 -6.00
C THR A 255 -2.87 -6.50 -7.01
N MET A 256 -4.16 -6.79 -7.21
CA MET A 256 -5.04 -6.07 -8.14
C MET A 256 -5.80 -4.93 -7.46
N ASP A 257 -5.51 -4.60 -6.20
CA ASP A 257 -6.05 -3.46 -5.48
C ASP A 257 -4.90 -2.50 -5.14
N PHE A 258 -4.68 -1.51 -6.00
CA PHE A 258 -3.55 -0.60 -5.89
C PHE A 258 -3.59 0.24 -4.61
N SER A 259 -4.76 0.49 -4.04
CA SER A 259 -4.87 1.20 -2.76
C SER A 259 -4.29 0.36 -1.60
N VAL A 260 -4.49 -0.96 -1.62
CA VAL A 260 -3.89 -1.88 -0.66
C VAL A 260 -2.42 -2.11 -0.98
N PHE A 261 -2.07 -2.27 -2.27
CA PHE A 261 -0.67 -2.43 -2.69
C PHE A 261 0.20 -1.24 -2.24
N ALA A 262 -0.29 -0.01 -2.44
CA ALA A 262 0.40 1.20 -2.02
C ALA A 262 0.44 1.36 -0.48
N HIS A 263 -0.57 0.87 0.24
CA HIS A 263 -0.52 0.78 1.70
C HIS A 263 0.63 -0.14 2.16
N GLU A 264 0.71 -1.37 1.66
CA GLU A 264 1.81 -2.28 2.02
C GLU A 264 3.18 -1.71 1.62
N TRP A 265 3.29 -1.08 0.45
CA TRP A 265 4.50 -0.37 0.05
C TRP A 265 4.83 0.80 0.99
N GLY A 266 3.81 1.47 1.55
CA GLY A 266 3.97 2.53 2.54
C GLY A 266 4.66 2.04 3.82
N HIS A 267 4.42 0.82 4.28
CA HIS A 267 5.19 0.24 5.40
C HIS A 267 6.68 0.11 5.10
N TYR A 268 7.05 -0.17 3.84
CA TYR A 268 8.45 -0.17 3.41
C TYR A 268 9.06 1.23 3.50
N LEU A 269 8.33 2.26 3.04
CA LEU A 269 8.76 3.66 3.16
C LEU A 269 8.97 4.06 4.64
N VAL A 270 8.01 3.75 5.51
CA VAL A 270 8.11 4.02 6.95
C VAL A 270 9.29 3.25 7.57
N GLY A 271 9.43 1.98 7.22
CA GLY A 271 10.50 1.10 7.70
C GLY A 271 11.91 1.63 7.41
N ARG A 272 12.13 2.18 6.22
CA ARG A 272 13.44 2.74 5.82
C ARG A 272 13.72 4.10 6.46
N LEU A 273 12.71 4.95 6.60
CA LEU A 273 12.91 6.35 7.02
C LEU A 273 12.77 6.57 8.53
N ALA A 274 11.81 5.91 9.18
CA ALA A 274 11.50 6.06 10.60
C ALA A 274 11.81 4.81 11.44
N GLY A 275 11.99 3.65 10.78
CA GLY A 275 12.34 2.36 11.36
C GLY A 275 11.20 1.35 11.41
N THR A 276 11.53 0.12 11.80
CA THR A 276 10.66 -1.05 11.88
C THR A 276 9.91 -1.17 13.23
N THR A 277 8.92 -2.04 13.27
CA THR A 277 8.13 -2.32 14.48
C THR A 277 8.89 -3.07 15.58
N VAL A 278 10.15 -3.45 15.33
CA VAL A 278 11.03 -4.10 16.33
C VAL A 278 12.21 -3.22 16.75
N ASP A 279 12.31 -1.99 16.22
CA ASP A 279 13.37 -1.02 16.56
C ASP A 279 12.80 0.34 17.02
N THR A 280 13.07 1.43 16.30
CA THR A 280 12.67 2.81 16.60
C THR A 280 11.17 3.06 16.49
N MET A 281 10.40 2.14 15.91
CA MET A 281 8.92 2.21 15.89
C MET A 281 8.27 1.09 16.71
N SER A 282 8.95 0.57 17.75
CA SER A 282 8.52 -0.60 18.53
C SER A 282 7.51 -0.34 19.66
N ASN A 283 7.12 0.91 19.86
CA ASN A 283 6.04 1.30 20.78
C ASN A 283 4.67 1.25 20.07
N LEU A 284 3.56 1.16 20.83
CA LEU A 284 2.21 1.05 20.25
C LEU A 284 1.87 2.22 19.29
N GLN A 285 2.30 3.44 19.63
CA GLN A 285 2.11 4.61 18.76
C GLN A 285 3.00 4.54 17.51
N GLY A 286 4.19 3.94 17.58
CA GLY A 286 5.02 3.63 16.41
C GLY A 286 4.36 2.62 15.46
N LEU A 287 3.78 1.54 15.99
CA LEU A 287 2.98 0.59 15.19
C LEU A 287 1.77 1.29 14.55
N THR A 288 1.10 2.17 15.30
CA THR A 288 0.00 2.99 14.78
C THR A 288 0.45 3.89 13.64
N LEU A 289 1.64 4.48 13.72
CA LEU A 289 2.18 5.36 12.69
C LEU A 289 2.59 4.60 11.42
N HIS A 290 3.03 3.34 11.57
CA HIS A 290 3.20 2.42 10.43
C HIS A 290 1.90 2.30 9.63
N GLU A 291 0.80 1.93 10.28
CA GLU A 291 -0.52 1.81 9.64
C GLU A 291 -1.03 3.16 9.10
N ALA A 292 -0.85 4.23 9.87
CA ALA A 292 -1.38 5.55 9.51
C ALA A 292 -0.73 6.12 8.25
N VAL A 293 0.61 6.10 8.21
CA VAL A 293 1.33 6.67 7.06
C VAL A 293 1.19 5.76 5.85
N ALA A 294 1.14 4.43 6.04
CA ALA A 294 0.82 3.47 4.98
C ALA A 294 -0.56 3.75 4.36
N ASP A 295 -1.61 3.94 5.16
CA ASP A 295 -2.92 4.34 4.66
C ASP A 295 -2.88 5.68 3.94
N PHE A 296 -2.15 6.66 4.47
CA PHE A 296 -2.03 7.96 3.82
C PHE A 296 -1.33 7.86 2.46
N VAL A 297 -0.29 7.03 2.33
CA VAL A 297 0.34 6.72 1.04
C VAL A 297 -0.68 6.10 0.09
N GLY A 298 -1.43 5.09 0.54
CA GLY A 298 -2.47 4.43 -0.23
C GLY A 298 -3.55 5.40 -0.74
N VAL A 299 -3.94 6.39 0.06
CA VAL A 299 -4.88 7.44 -0.36
C VAL A 299 -4.21 8.44 -1.29
N LEU A 300 -3.06 9.00 -0.90
CA LEU A 300 -2.36 10.09 -1.61
C LEU A 300 -2.08 9.73 -3.06
N VAL A 301 -1.60 8.51 -3.33
CA VAL A 301 -1.24 8.11 -4.70
C VAL A 301 -2.45 7.82 -5.59
N ASN A 302 -3.65 7.69 -4.99
CA ASN A 302 -4.90 7.43 -5.71
C ASN A 302 -5.79 8.66 -5.90
N LEU A 303 -5.50 9.78 -5.23
CA LEU A 303 -6.24 11.03 -5.42
C LEU A 303 -5.99 11.67 -6.80
N ASP A 304 -7.01 12.31 -7.33
CA ASP A 304 -6.98 13.12 -8.55
C ASP A 304 -7.37 14.59 -8.29
N GLY A 305 -7.00 15.48 -9.21
CA GLY A 305 -7.23 16.92 -9.09
C GLY A 305 -8.70 17.35 -9.22
N ASP A 306 -9.54 16.49 -9.79
CA ASP A 306 -10.99 16.73 -9.89
C ASP A 306 -11.78 16.21 -8.67
N ASP A 307 -11.10 15.57 -7.70
CA ASP A 307 -11.73 15.00 -6.51
C ASP A 307 -12.22 16.09 -5.54
N ASP A 308 -13.49 16.02 -5.13
CA ASP A 308 -13.96 16.75 -3.94
C ASP A 308 -13.45 16.01 -2.69
N LEU A 309 -12.48 16.60 -2.00
CA LEU A 309 -11.88 16.04 -0.78
C LEU A 309 -12.87 15.95 0.41
N ASN A 310 -14.09 16.50 0.30
CA ASN A 310 -15.19 16.23 1.22
C ASN A 310 -15.96 14.92 0.90
N GLY A 311 -15.58 14.24 -0.18
CA GLY A 311 -16.07 12.93 -0.60
C GLY A 311 -15.67 11.79 0.34
N ALA A 312 -15.96 10.56 -0.06
CA ALA A 312 -15.60 9.35 0.69
C ALA A 312 -14.50 8.58 -0.04
N PHE A 313 -13.34 8.43 0.59
CA PHE A 313 -12.16 7.78 0.01
C PHE A 313 -11.85 6.49 0.78
N ALA A 314 -12.20 5.36 0.20
CA ALA A 314 -12.12 4.03 0.82
C ALA A 314 -11.01 3.13 0.23
N ILE A 315 -9.99 2.81 1.02
CA ILE A 315 -8.95 1.86 0.61
C ILE A 315 -9.44 0.41 0.71
N GLY A 316 -9.00 -0.46 -0.21
CA GLY A 316 -9.32 -1.89 -0.20
C GLY A 316 -10.73 -2.24 -0.67
N ALA A 317 -11.40 -1.35 -1.40
CA ALA A 317 -12.76 -1.58 -1.88
C ALA A 317 -12.87 -2.81 -2.79
N TYR A 318 -11.91 -3.03 -3.70
CA TYR A 318 -11.95 -4.17 -4.63
C TYR A 318 -11.69 -5.49 -3.90
N THR A 319 -10.62 -5.55 -3.11
CA THR A 319 -10.28 -6.79 -2.37
C THR A 319 -11.37 -7.17 -1.36
N ASN A 320 -12.12 -6.18 -0.86
CA ASN A 320 -13.15 -6.36 0.17
C ASN A 320 -14.59 -6.35 -0.36
N LEU A 321 -14.81 -6.31 -1.68
CA LEU A 321 -16.10 -6.02 -2.32
C LEU A 321 -17.27 -6.87 -1.80
N ASP A 322 -17.02 -8.17 -1.66
CA ASP A 322 -17.99 -9.16 -1.19
C ASP A 322 -17.54 -9.80 0.13
N TYR A 323 -17.21 -8.95 1.09
CA TYR A 323 -16.76 -9.34 2.42
C TYR A 323 -17.71 -10.34 3.10
N ILE A 324 -17.13 -11.41 3.62
CA ILE A 324 -17.78 -12.42 4.46
C ILE A 324 -16.93 -12.69 5.71
N GLU A 325 -17.46 -12.37 6.88
CA GLU A 325 -16.79 -12.73 8.13
C GLU A 325 -17.06 -14.19 8.52
N ARG A 326 -16.12 -15.08 8.19
CA ARG A 326 -16.14 -16.49 8.64
C ARG A 326 -15.49 -16.62 10.03
N ARG A 327 -16.22 -16.32 11.11
CA ARG A 327 -15.79 -16.61 12.50
C ARG A 327 -16.72 -17.60 13.17
N SER A 328 -16.17 -18.58 13.88
CA SER A 328 -16.93 -19.58 14.66
C SER A 328 -17.56 -19.02 15.95
N VAL A 329 -17.16 -17.83 16.38
CA VAL A 329 -17.46 -17.24 17.70
C VAL A 329 -18.26 -15.94 17.66
N LEU A 330 -18.44 -15.33 16.49
CA LEU A 330 -19.29 -14.15 16.32
C LEU A 330 -20.50 -14.54 15.49
N PRO A 331 -21.71 -13.99 15.77
CA PRO A 331 -22.83 -14.11 14.85
C PRO A 331 -22.37 -13.63 13.46
N PRO A 332 -22.84 -14.24 12.36
CA PRO A 332 -22.69 -13.65 11.05
C PRO A 332 -23.44 -12.32 11.07
N GLU A 333 -22.75 -11.22 11.37
CA GLU A 333 -23.28 -9.90 11.12
C GLU A 333 -23.23 -9.69 9.60
N GLU A 334 -24.35 -10.05 8.95
CA GLU A 334 -24.66 -9.74 7.56
C GLU A 334 -24.96 -8.24 7.42
N HIS A 335 -24.04 -7.37 7.84
CA HIS A 335 -24.14 -5.97 7.42
C HIS A 335 -23.89 -5.92 5.92
N GLY A 336 -24.82 -5.33 5.18
CA GLY A 336 -24.69 -5.13 3.73
C GLY A 336 -23.31 -4.54 3.45
N SER A 337 -22.50 -5.31 2.71
CA SER A 337 -21.09 -5.03 2.45
C SER A 337 -20.97 -3.83 1.52
N ASP A 338 -21.05 -2.62 2.07
CA ASP A 338 -20.68 -1.44 1.30
C ASP A 338 -19.18 -1.19 1.37
N ALA A 339 -18.42 -2.19 0.90
CA ALA A 339 -16.98 -2.09 0.80
C ALA A 339 -16.55 -0.99 -0.18
N MET A 340 -17.43 -0.57 -1.09
CA MET A 340 -17.18 0.56 -1.97
C MET A 340 -17.17 1.89 -1.19
N TYR A 341 -18.01 2.02 -0.16
CA TYR A 341 -18.03 3.18 0.72
C TYR A 341 -17.02 3.10 1.88
N TYR A 342 -16.82 1.93 2.48
CA TYR A 342 -15.99 1.77 3.69
C TYR A 342 -14.61 1.16 3.45
N GLY A 343 -14.46 0.36 2.40
CA GLY A 343 -13.22 -0.35 2.12
C GLY A 343 -12.89 -1.36 3.22
N ILE A 344 -11.73 -1.20 3.85
CA ILE A 344 -11.25 -2.02 4.98
C ILE A 344 -11.15 -1.26 6.31
N ARG A 345 -11.57 0.00 6.37
CA ARG A 345 -11.48 0.87 7.56
C ARG A 345 -12.86 1.16 8.15
N ARG A 346 -12.93 1.73 9.36
CA ARG A 346 -14.22 2.04 10.03
C ARG A 346 -15.06 3.06 9.27
N TYR A 347 -14.41 4.05 8.67
CA TYR A 347 -15.01 5.12 7.88
C TYR A 347 -14.13 5.41 6.67
N PRO A 348 -14.70 5.87 5.54
CA PRO A 348 -13.88 6.41 4.46
C PRO A 348 -13.08 7.61 4.94
N TYR A 349 -11.92 7.87 4.37
CA TYR A 349 -11.24 9.14 4.57
C TYR A 349 -12.06 10.28 3.94
N SER A 350 -12.12 11.42 4.61
CA SER A 350 -12.92 12.58 4.15
C SER A 350 -12.56 13.85 4.90
N MET A 351 -12.64 15.01 4.27
CA MET A 351 -12.62 16.29 5.01
C MET A 351 -13.92 16.56 5.78
N ASN A 352 -15.00 15.82 5.47
CA ASN A 352 -16.31 15.99 6.07
C ASN A 352 -16.49 15.11 7.32
N LEU A 353 -16.68 15.75 8.48
CA LEU A 353 -16.92 15.09 9.77
C LEU A 353 -18.18 14.22 9.80
N ALA A 354 -19.16 14.48 8.93
CA ALA A 354 -20.36 13.65 8.81
C ALA A 354 -20.11 12.31 8.09
N LYS A 355 -18.99 12.17 7.35
CA LYS A 355 -18.57 10.92 6.71
C LYS A 355 -17.52 10.18 7.53
N ASN A 356 -16.58 10.93 8.10
CA ASN A 356 -15.57 10.42 9.00
C ASN A 356 -15.54 11.26 10.28
N PRO A 357 -16.10 10.78 11.40
CA PRO A 357 -16.16 11.53 12.65
C PRO A 357 -14.89 11.40 13.50
N LEU A 358 -13.88 10.63 13.05
CA LEU A 358 -12.72 10.34 13.87
C LEU A 358 -11.88 11.60 14.13
N THR A 359 -11.37 11.66 15.35
CA THR A 359 -10.59 12.73 15.96
C THR A 359 -9.73 12.11 17.06
N PHE A 360 -8.76 12.86 17.59
CA PHE A 360 -7.77 12.37 18.53
C PHE A 360 -8.35 11.66 19.77
N ARG A 361 -9.49 12.10 20.31
CA ARG A 361 -10.13 11.43 21.47
C ARG A 361 -10.48 9.96 21.20
N HIS A 362 -10.73 9.59 19.94
CA HIS A 362 -11.18 8.24 19.58
C HIS A 362 -10.07 7.18 19.68
N LEU A 363 -8.87 7.56 20.15
CA LEU A 363 -7.88 6.64 20.67
C LEU A 363 -8.40 5.95 21.95
N ALA A 364 -9.01 6.72 22.85
CA ALA A 364 -9.46 6.24 24.16
C ALA A 364 -10.99 6.10 24.26
N GLU A 365 -11.73 6.67 23.32
CA GLU A 365 -13.20 6.65 23.30
C GLU A 365 -13.77 5.99 22.03
N PRO A 366 -14.90 5.28 22.12
CA PRO A 366 -15.56 4.72 20.94
C PRO A 366 -16.05 5.83 19.99
N PRO A 367 -16.13 5.54 18.67
CA PRO A 367 -16.75 6.47 17.71
C PRO A 367 -18.19 6.84 18.09
N PRO A 368 -18.72 7.97 17.59
CA PRO A 368 -20.08 8.42 17.92
C PRO A 368 -21.13 7.38 17.51
N ALA A 369 -22.03 7.04 18.44
CA ALA A 369 -23.01 5.97 18.25
C ALA A 369 -24.03 6.27 17.14
N GLU A 370 -24.23 7.55 16.80
CA GLU A 370 -25.11 8.03 15.75
C GLU A 370 -24.54 7.86 14.32
N LEU A 371 -23.25 7.56 14.18
CA LEU A 371 -22.59 7.34 12.90
C LEU A 371 -22.03 5.90 12.86
N PRO A 372 -22.75 4.95 12.26
CA PRO A 372 -22.31 3.56 12.22
C PRO A 372 -20.98 3.44 11.48
N TYR A 373 -20.06 2.65 12.05
CA TYR A 373 -18.79 2.28 11.40
C TYR A 373 -18.89 0.90 10.78
N TYR A 374 -18.00 0.64 9.82
CA TYR A 374 -17.80 -0.69 9.27
C TYR A 374 -16.91 -1.56 10.15
N ASN A 375 -17.34 -2.78 10.43
CA ASN A 375 -16.67 -3.68 11.36
C ASN A 375 -15.78 -4.71 10.66
N TRP A 376 -14.82 -4.24 9.86
CA TRP A 376 -13.93 -5.13 9.13
C TRP A 376 -13.08 -5.98 10.09
N LYS A 377 -13.14 -7.31 9.94
CA LYS A 377 -12.45 -8.31 10.77
C LYS A 377 -12.77 -8.18 12.27
N GLY A 378 -13.94 -7.66 12.63
CA GLY A 378 -14.32 -7.42 14.02
C GLY A 378 -13.44 -6.37 14.74
N ARG A 379 -12.70 -5.54 13.99
CA ARG A 379 -11.79 -4.54 14.57
C ARG A 379 -12.46 -3.22 14.87
N GLY A 380 -13.61 -2.92 14.26
CA GLY A 380 -14.33 -1.66 14.46
C GLY A 380 -14.51 -1.21 15.92
N PRO A 381 -14.86 -2.11 16.87
CA PRO A 381 -14.99 -1.73 18.29
C PRO A 381 -13.66 -1.64 19.05
N LEU A 382 -12.52 -2.06 18.48
CA LEU A 382 -11.23 -2.05 19.16
C LEU A 382 -10.69 -0.62 19.23
N LEU A 383 -10.37 -0.17 20.43
CA LEU A 383 -9.75 1.13 20.70
C LEU A 383 -8.23 0.95 20.75
N SER A 384 -7.48 1.89 20.19
CA SER A 384 -6.00 1.90 20.24
C SER A 384 -5.31 0.66 19.65
N GLU A 385 -6.02 -0.14 18.83
CA GLU A 385 -5.38 -1.15 18.00
C GLU A 385 -4.70 -0.44 16.82
N GLU A 386 -3.57 -0.95 16.33
CA GLU A 386 -2.69 -0.22 15.41
C GLU A 386 -3.41 0.26 14.15
N HIS A 387 -4.34 -0.53 13.59
CA HIS A 387 -5.13 -0.16 12.42
C HIS A 387 -6.20 0.87 12.78
N THR A 388 -6.98 0.67 13.85
CA THR A 388 -8.05 1.60 14.23
C THR A 388 -7.52 2.94 14.76
N ALA A 389 -6.40 2.92 15.47
CA ALA A 389 -5.68 4.12 15.86
C ALA A 389 -5.05 4.80 14.64
N GLY A 390 -4.55 4.02 13.68
CA GLY A 390 -3.91 4.52 12.47
C GLY A 390 -4.84 5.41 11.64
N GLU A 391 -6.10 4.98 11.50
CA GLU A 391 -7.15 5.75 10.82
C GLU A 391 -7.28 7.20 11.33
N ILE A 392 -7.07 7.42 12.63
CA ILE A 392 -7.20 8.74 13.25
C ILE A 392 -6.09 9.68 12.76
N PHE A 393 -4.86 9.18 12.69
CA PHE A 393 -3.72 9.97 12.24
C PHE A 393 -3.71 10.13 10.72
N THR A 394 -4.05 9.09 9.95
CA THR A 394 -4.28 9.22 8.49
C THR A 394 -5.31 10.30 8.19
N GLN A 395 -6.42 10.31 8.93
CA GLN A 395 -7.48 11.29 8.74
C GLN A 395 -7.01 12.72 9.07
N ALA A 396 -6.06 12.89 10.00
CA ALA A 396 -5.42 14.17 10.26
C ALA A 396 -4.48 14.60 9.12
N LEU A 397 -3.66 13.68 8.59
CA LEU A 397 -2.83 13.92 7.40
C LEU A 397 -3.68 14.25 6.15
N PHE A 398 -4.80 13.57 5.97
CA PHE A 398 -5.75 13.86 4.89
C PHE A 398 -6.35 15.27 5.00
N GLN A 399 -6.71 15.72 6.21
CA GLN A 399 -7.14 17.10 6.43
C GLN A 399 -6.01 18.12 6.22
N CYS A 400 -4.78 17.77 6.61
CA CYS A 400 -3.59 18.58 6.34
C CYS A 400 -3.41 18.79 4.82
N PHE A 401 -3.39 17.71 4.04
CA PHE A 401 -3.24 17.79 2.60
C PHE A 401 -4.39 18.52 1.93
N GLY A 402 -5.64 18.22 2.29
CA GLY A 402 -6.79 18.90 1.69
C GLY A 402 -6.83 20.41 1.97
N ARG A 403 -6.31 20.86 3.11
CA ARG A 403 -6.13 22.30 3.39
C ARG A 403 -4.97 22.91 2.63
N ILE A 404 -3.87 22.18 2.42
CA ILE A 404 -2.78 22.62 1.53
C ILE A 404 -3.34 22.85 0.12
N VAL A 405 -4.13 21.89 -0.41
CA VAL A 405 -4.79 22.04 -1.72
C VAL A 405 -5.69 23.28 -1.76
N ALA A 406 -6.50 23.49 -0.72
CA ALA A 406 -7.36 24.68 -0.64
C ALA A 406 -6.58 26.01 -0.51
N ALA A 407 -5.36 25.98 0.03
CA ALA A 407 -4.51 27.16 0.20
C ALA A 407 -3.81 27.60 -1.10
N HIS A 408 -3.74 26.72 -2.11
CA HIS A 408 -3.07 26.97 -3.39
C HIS A 408 -4.04 26.89 -4.58
N PRO A 409 -5.08 27.76 -4.64
CA PRO A 409 -6.04 27.73 -5.74
C PRO A 409 -5.34 28.02 -7.08
N GLY A 410 -5.48 27.08 -8.03
CA GLY A 410 -4.91 27.18 -9.37
C GLY A 410 -3.51 26.58 -9.52
N GLU A 411 -2.88 26.09 -8.45
CA GLU A 411 -1.70 25.23 -8.59
C GLU A 411 -2.12 23.85 -9.12
N PRO A 412 -1.37 23.22 -10.05
CA PRO A 412 -1.67 21.88 -10.52
C PRO A 412 -1.65 20.86 -9.37
N PHE A 413 -2.72 20.07 -9.25
CA PHE A 413 -2.88 19.09 -8.17
C PHE A 413 -1.71 18.10 -8.10
N GLU A 414 -1.18 17.65 -9.24
CA GLU A 414 -0.02 16.76 -9.28
C GLU A 414 1.24 17.36 -8.64
N GLY A 415 1.43 18.68 -8.75
CA GLY A 415 2.50 19.39 -8.06
C GLY A 415 2.31 19.35 -6.53
N LEU A 416 1.08 19.60 -6.07
CA LEU A 416 0.72 19.54 -4.65
C LEU A 416 0.80 18.12 -4.08
N ARG A 417 0.42 17.10 -4.86
CA ARG A 417 0.52 15.69 -4.50
C ARG A 417 1.97 15.25 -4.34
N THR A 418 2.84 15.66 -5.28
CA THR A 418 4.30 15.44 -5.19
C THR A 418 4.89 16.18 -3.98
N ARG A 419 4.51 17.45 -3.76
CA ARG A 419 4.93 18.23 -2.59
C ARG A 419 4.53 17.57 -1.28
N MET A 420 3.33 17.02 -1.18
CA MET A 420 2.91 16.26 0.01
C MET A 420 3.71 14.98 0.19
N ALA A 421 4.08 14.29 -0.90
CA ALA A 421 4.97 13.13 -0.81
C ALA A 421 6.37 13.52 -0.31
N GLU A 422 6.92 14.68 -0.71
CA GLU A 422 8.18 15.22 -0.17
C GLU A 422 8.07 15.47 1.34
N TYR A 423 6.94 16.01 1.80
CA TYR A 423 6.66 16.18 3.23
C TYR A 423 6.53 14.85 3.98
N VAL A 424 5.94 13.83 3.36
CA VAL A 424 5.89 12.47 3.93
C VAL A 424 7.30 11.93 4.13
N VAL A 425 8.15 11.98 3.10
CA VAL A 425 9.54 11.49 3.16
C VAL A 425 10.34 12.25 4.22
N ALA A 426 10.34 13.58 4.16
CA ALA A 426 11.11 14.41 5.09
C ALA A 426 10.61 14.29 6.54
N GLY A 427 9.29 14.19 6.73
CA GLY A 427 8.69 14.10 8.06
C GLY A 427 8.98 12.77 8.73
N LEU A 428 8.90 11.65 7.99
CA LEU A 428 9.29 10.33 8.49
C LEU A 428 10.75 10.31 8.93
N ALA A 429 11.66 10.87 8.13
CA ALA A 429 13.08 10.98 8.47
C ALA A 429 13.35 11.86 9.71
N ALA A 430 12.38 12.69 10.12
CA ALA A 430 12.47 13.56 11.29
C ALA A 430 11.79 12.98 12.54
N PHE A 431 11.19 11.79 12.47
CA PHE A 431 10.57 11.17 13.64
C PHE A 431 11.63 10.88 14.73
N PRO A 432 11.31 11.15 16.01
CA PRO A 432 12.16 10.69 17.11
C PRO A 432 12.05 9.16 17.29
N ASP A 433 12.97 8.58 18.07
CA ASP A 433 12.86 7.19 18.53
C ASP A 433 11.57 6.99 19.34
N ARG A 434 10.81 5.95 19.00
CA ARG A 434 9.54 5.55 19.63
C ARG A 434 8.57 6.74 19.78
N PRO A 435 8.19 7.38 18.66
CA PRO A 435 7.42 8.61 18.68
C PRO A 435 6.00 8.38 19.20
N SER A 436 5.46 9.36 19.90
CA SER A 436 4.02 9.54 20.03
C SER A 436 3.41 10.12 18.75
N LEU A 437 2.09 10.02 18.59
CA LEU A 437 1.35 10.62 17.47
C LEU A 437 1.52 12.13 17.42
N LEU A 438 1.61 12.82 18.57
CA LEU A 438 1.80 14.27 18.60
C LEU A 438 3.24 14.68 18.26
N GLU A 439 4.24 13.87 18.62
CA GLU A 439 5.63 14.09 18.17
C GLU A 439 5.76 13.85 16.67
N ALA A 440 5.10 12.83 16.11
CA ALA A 440 5.04 12.60 14.67
C ALA A 440 4.35 13.77 13.93
N ARG A 441 3.25 14.30 14.48
CA ARG A 441 2.62 15.54 13.98
C ARG A 441 3.64 16.68 13.96
N ASP A 442 4.35 16.90 15.07
CA ASP A 442 5.28 18.02 15.20
C ASP A 442 6.47 17.89 14.24
N ALA A 443 6.96 16.67 13.99
CA ALA A 443 7.96 16.39 12.96
C ALA A 443 7.47 16.78 11.56
N PHE A 444 6.25 16.37 11.17
CA PHE A 444 5.66 16.79 9.90
C PHE A 444 5.48 18.31 9.82
N LEU A 445 4.93 18.94 10.85
CA LEU A 445 4.71 20.39 10.84
C LEU A 445 6.04 21.16 10.74
N GLU A 446 7.10 20.69 11.41
CA GLU A 446 8.40 21.34 11.34
C GLU A 446 9.03 21.26 9.95
N VAL A 447 9.02 20.10 9.29
CA VAL A 447 9.57 19.98 7.92
C VAL A 447 8.76 20.79 6.91
N ILE A 448 7.43 20.84 7.06
CA ILE A 448 6.55 21.66 6.23
C ILE A 448 6.87 23.14 6.47
N ARG A 449 7.03 23.57 7.73
CA ARG A 449 7.36 24.96 8.08
C ARG A 449 8.68 25.44 7.49
N LEU A 450 9.68 24.55 7.45
CA LEU A 450 10.98 24.84 6.85
C LEU A 450 10.90 24.96 5.32
N SER A 451 9.89 24.33 4.71
CA SER A 451 9.69 24.31 3.26
C SER A 451 8.79 25.44 2.78
N ASP A 452 7.58 25.56 3.36
CA ASP A 452 6.59 26.58 3.01
C ASP A 452 5.69 26.93 4.21
N VAL A 453 5.64 28.22 4.55
CA VAL A 453 4.87 28.72 5.72
C VAL A 453 3.36 28.73 5.49
N VAL A 454 2.90 28.80 4.24
CA VAL A 454 1.47 28.70 3.87
C VAL A 454 1.02 27.25 4.04
N ASP A 455 1.82 26.30 3.57
CA ASP A 455 1.53 24.87 3.75
C ASP A 455 1.54 24.48 5.22
N HIS A 456 2.48 25.01 6.00
CA HIS A 456 2.52 24.78 7.43
C HIS A 456 1.26 25.28 8.14
N ALA A 457 0.82 26.51 7.85
CA ALA A 457 -0.40 27.05 8.43
C ALA A 457 -1.64 26.22 8.03
N ALA A 458 -1.72 25.81 6.76
CA ALA A 458 -2.81 24.98 6.25
C ALA A 458 -2.83 23.59 6.92
N CYS A 459 -1.67 22.93 6.98
CA CYS A 459 -1.51 21.61 7.56
C CYS A 459 -1.82 21.58 9.06
N ARG A 460 -1.32 22.57 9.81
CA ARG A 460 -1.62 22.73 11.25
C ARG A 460 -3.12 22.89 11.49
N GLY A 461 -3.80 23.68 10.67
CA GLY A 461 -5.26 23.78 10.71
C GLY A 461 -5.96 22.44 10.43
N GLY A 462 -5.34 21.55 9.65
CA GLY A 462 -5.83 20.20 9.36
C GLY A 462 -5.74 19.27 10.57
N PHE A 463 -4.58 19.24 11.23
CA PHE A 463 -4.42 18.52 12.50
C PHE A 463 -5.37 19.06 13.58
N ALA A 464 -5.49 20.38 13.72
CA ALA A 464 -6.42 21.00 14.66
C ALA A 464 -7.88 20.61 14.38
N ALA A 465 -8.30 20.50 13.11
CA ALA A 465 -9.65 20.06 12.75
C ALA A 465 -9.96 18.62 13.19
N ARG A 466 -8.94 17.82 13.54
CA ARG A 466 -9.05 16.44 14.03
C ARG A 466 -8.65 16.30 15.50
N GLY A 467 -8.65 17.39 16.26
CA GLY A 467 -8.37 17.38 17.69
C GLY A 467 -6.88 17.31 18.05
N MET A 468 -5.98 17.38 17.06
CA MET A 468 -4.52 17.38 17.24
C MET A 468 -3.93 18.80 17.14
N GLY A 469 -4.64 19.80 17.64
CA GLY A 469 -4.22 21.21 17.66
C GLY A 469 -3.10 21.51 18.66
N ALA A 470 -2.72 22.79 18.76
CA ALA A 470 -1.50 23.21 19.45
C ALA A 470 -1.40 22.78 20.93
N ASP A 471 -2.55 22.73 21.63
CA ASP A 471 -2.61 22.38 23.05
C ASP A 471 -3.03 20.92 23.30
N ALA A 472 -3.03 20.08 22.26
CA ALA A 472 -3.43 18.68 22.41
C ALA A 472 -2.44 17.94 23.32
N VAL A 473 -2.95 17.06 24.19
CA VAL A 473 -2.15 16.22 25.08
C VAL A 473 -2.48 14.77 24.78
N GLY A 474 -1.47 13.98 24.46
CA GLY A 474 -1.60 12.57 24.15
C GLY A 474 -1.14 11.67 25.29
N PRO A 475 -1.47 10.37 25.21
CA PRO A 475 -0.97 9.38 26.14
C PRO A 475 0.53 9.18 25.94
N ASP A 476 1.19 8.61 26.95
CA ASP A 476 2.64 8.34 26.91
C ASP A 476 3.04 7.59 25.61
N GLY A 477 4.14 8.00 25.00
CA GLY A 477 4.68 7.35 23.81
C GLY A 477 5.20 5.94 24.11
N GLU A 478 5.59 5.66 25.35
CA GLU A 478 6.34 4.44 25.72
C GLU A 478 5.48 3.20 26.05
N PHE A 479 4.19 3.21 25.69
CA PHE A 479 3.35 2.02 25.86
C PHE A 479 3.83 0.88 24.95
N GLY A 480 4.10 -0.29 25.55
CA GLY A 480 4.61 -1.46 24.85
C GLY A 480 3.63 -2.07 23.85
N ALA A 481 4.12 -2.52 22.70
CA ALA A 481 3.36 -3.02 21.54
C ALA A 481 2.49 -4.28 21.76
N ASN A 482 2.55 -4.94 22.93
CA ASN A 482 1.95 -6.26 23.14
C ASN A 482 0.67 -6.25 23.99
N VAL A 483 -0.26 -5.32 23.73
CA VAL A 483 -1.57 -5.35 24.40
C VAL A 483 -2.63 -5.86 23.43
N VAL A 484 -2.63 -7.17 23.19
CA VAL A 484 -3.79 -7.88 22.62
C VAL A 484 -4.80 -8.08 23.75
N ASP A 485 -5.37 -6.98 24.26
CA ASP A 485 -6.47 -7.02 25.22
C ASP A 485 -7.55 -6.02 24.81
N THR A 486 -8.79 -6.44 24.90
CA THR A 486 -10.03 -5.68 24.68
C THR A 486 -10.23 -4.47 25.62
N ARG A 487 -9.18 -4.04 26.34
CA ARG A 487 -9.23 -2.93 27.27
C ARG A 487 -8.81 -1.64 26.55
N ALA A 488 -9.46 -0.53 26.89
CA ALA A 488 -8.95 0.78 26.54
C ALA A 488 -7.51 0.89 27.06
N VAL A 489 -6.55 0.91 26.14
CA VAL A 489 -5.12 0.94 26.47
C VAL A 489 -4.75 2.30 27.07
N TYR A 490 -5.43 3.36 26.61
CA TYR A 490 -5.28 4.72 27.11
C TYR A 490 -6.47 5.14 27.97
N ASP A 491 -6.19 5.83 29.08
CA ASP A 491 -7.22 6.50 29.87
C ASP A 491 -7.70 7.73 29.08
N PRO A 492 -9.03 7.95 28.91
CA PRO A 492 -9.55 9.17 28.29
C PRO A 492 -9.01 10.46 28.91
N ALA A 493 -8.62 10.46 30.20
CA ALA A 493 -8.00 11.62 30.84
C ALA A 493 -6.63 12.01 30.27
N ASP A 494 -5.93 11.04 29.66
CA ASP A 494 -4.62 11.20 29.04
C ASP A 494 -4.72 11.63 27.56
N VAL A 495 -5.94 11.68 26.99
CA VAL A 495 -6.19 12.11 25.61
C VAL A 495 -7.04 13.39 25.60
N GLN A 496 -6.38 14.54 25.50
CA GLN A 496 -7.02 15.84 25.49
C GLN A 496 -6.91 16.47 24.11
N GLU A 497 -8.07 16.67 23.46
CA GLU A 497 -8.11 17.31 22.15
C GLU A 497 -7.86 18.81 22.25
N SER A 498 -7.18 19.33 21.23
CA SER A 498 -7.16 20.76 20.96
C SER A 498 -7.63 21.02 19.53
N PHE A 499 -8.53 21.97 19.38
CA PHE A 499 -8.95 22.50 18.08
C PHE A 499 -8.35 23.90 17.82
N VAL A 500 -7.37 24.30 18.65
CA VAL A 500 -6.71 25.60 18.57
C VAL A 500 -5.65 25.57 17.48
N ASP A 501 -5.74 26.53 16.56
CA ASP A 501 -4.73 26.87 15.57
C ASP A 501 -3.96 28.10 16.08
N ALA A 502 -2.84 27.88 16.80
CA ALA A 502 -2.21 28.89 17.65
C ALA A 502 -1.75 30.18 16.93
N ASP A 503 -1.50 30.15 15.61
CA ASP A 503 -1.22 31.36 14.82
C ASP A 503 -2.29 31.70 13.77
N ALA A 504 -3.51 31.13 13.88
CA ALA A 504 -4.63 31.65 13.10
C ALA A 504 -4.92 33.08 13.57
N ALA A 505 -4.63 34.08 12.74
CA ALA A 505 -5.08 35.44 13.00
C ALA A 505 -6.58 35.40 13.30
N PRO A 506 -7.07 36.01 14.41
CA PRO A 506 -8.48 35.96 14.74
C PRO A 506 -9.27 36.46 13.54
N SER A 507 -10.13 35.60 12.98
CA SER A 507 -10.96 35.92 11.83
C SER A 507 -11.70 37.22 12.13
N VAL A 508 -11.36 38.30 11.42
CA VAL A 508 -12.17 39.52 11.47
C VAL A 508 -13.48 39.14 10.78
N ALA A 509 -14.52 38.91 11.59
CA ALA A 509 -15.88 38.73 11.12
C ALA A 509 -16.20 39.83 10.09
N ARG A 510 -16.57 39.43 8.87
CA ARG A 510 -17.19 40.30 7.87
C ARG A 510 -18.63 39.90 7.69
#